data_AF-A0A1B6E471-F1
#
_entry.id   AF-A0A1B6E471-F1
#
_cell.length_a   1.000
_cell.length_b   1.000
_cell.length_c   1.000
_cell.angle_alpha   90.00
_cell.angle_beta   90.00
_cell.angle_gamma   90.00
#
_symmetry.space_group_name_H-M   'P 1'
#
loop_
_entity.id
_entity.type
_entity.pdbx_description
1 polymer ?
#
loop_
_entity_poly.entity_id
_entity_poly.type
_entity_poly.pdbx_seq_one_letter_code
_entity_poly.pdbx_strand_id
1 'polypeptide(L)'
;PPTQPPPQCYPGSNDPRCPRPPPTRPPTQPPPQCYPGSNDPRCPRPPPTRPPTQPPPQCYPGSNDPRCPRPPPTRPPTQPPPQCYPGSNDPRCPRPPPTRPPTQPPPQCYPGSNDPRCPKPPPTRPPTQPPPQCYPGSNDPRCPRP
;
A
#
# COMPACT_ATOMS: atom_id res chain seq x y z
N PRO A 1 -60.68 15.06 -61.37
CA PRO A 1 -60.49 13.95 -60.40
C PRO A 1 -61.21 12.67 -60.85
N PRO A 2 -60.54 11.51 -60.91
CA PRO A 2 -61.23 10.27 -61.24
C PRO A 2 -62.15 9.89 -60.07
N THR A 3 -63.45 9.78 -60.35
CA THR A 3 -64.47 9.33 -59.39
C THR A 3 -64.23 7.86 -59.10
N GLN A 4 -63.81 7.51 -57.87
CA GLN A 4 -63.66 6.11 -57.51
C GLN A 4 -65.04 5.44 -57.37
N PRO A 5 -65.18 4.18 -57.80
CA PRO A 5 -66.42 3.43 -57.61
C PRO A 5 -66.70 3.17 -56.12
N PRO A 6 -67.98 3.03 -55.75
CA PRO A 6 -68.38 2.76 -54.37
C PRO A 6 -67.79 1.44 -53.85
N PRO A 7 -67.51 1.33 -52.54
CA PRO A 7 -66.99 0.10 -51.96
C PRO A 7 -68.01 -1.03 -52.04
N GLN A 8 -67.56 -2.23 -52.40
CA GLN A 8 -68.42 -3.42 -52.46
C GLN A 8 -68.29 -4.22 -51.16
N CYS A 9 -69.27 -4.02 -50.27
CA CYS A 9 -69.31 -4.68 -48.97
C CYS A 9 -70.27 -5.87 -48.98
N TYR A 10 -69.73 -7.04 -49.29
CA TYR A 10 -70.40 -8.34 -49.17
C TYR A 10 -69.70 -9.20 -48.11
N PRO A 11 -70.35 -10.22 -47.53
CA PRO A 11 -69.71 -11.15 -46.59
C PRO A 11 -68.45 -11.79 -47.20
N GLY A 12 -67.28 -11.54 -46.61
CA GLY A 12 -65.98 -11.98 -47.14
C GLY A 12 -65.29 -10.99 -48.09
N SER A 13 -65.84 -9.79 -48.31
CA SER A 13 -65.14 -8.72 -49.03
C SER A 13 -63.86 -8.32 -48.30
N ASN A 14 -62.78 -8.17 -49.06
CA ASN A 14 -61.50 -7.66 -48.57
C ASN A 14 -61.36 -6.14 -48.77
N ASP A 15 -62.40 -5.44 -49.24
CA ASP A 15 -62.36 -3.98 -49.42
C ASP A 15 -62.18 -3.29 -48.05
N PRO A 16 -61.07 -2.58 -47.81
CA PRO A 16 -60.77 -1.97 -46.52
C PRO A 16 -61.70 -0.80 -46.18
N ARG A 17 -62.48 -0.30 -47.15
CA ARG A 17 -63.47 0.76 -46.95
C ARG A 17 -64.78 0.25 -46.33
N CYS A 18 -64.93 -1.07 -46.18
CA CYS A 18 -66.10 -1.67 -45.55
C CYS A 18 -66.01 -1.67 -44.01
N PRO A 19 -67.13 -1.44 -43.30
CA PRO A 19 -67.17 -1.46 -41.84
C PRO A 19 -66.88 -2.88 -41.34
N ARG A 20 -65.92 -3.01 -40.42
CA ARG A 20 -65.62 -4.27 -39.75
C ARG A 20 -66.56 -4.45 -38.55
N PRO A 21 -67.06 -5.67 -38.30
CA PRO A 21 -67.81 -5.95 -37.08
C PRO A 21 -66.93 -5.69 -35.85
N PRO A 22 -67.51 -5.25 -34.73
CA PRO A 22 -66.77 -5.03 -33.49
C PRO A 22 -66.11 -6.35 -33.03
N PRO A 23 -64.91 -6.29 -32.43
CA PRO A 23 -64.27 -7.47 -31.89
C PRO A 23 -65.20 -8.12 -30.84
N THR A 24 -65.51 -9.39 -31.04
CA THR A 24 -66.25 -10.18 -30.06
C THR A 24 -65.39 -10.33 -28.81
N ARG A 25 -65.97 -10.05 -27.64
CA ARG A 25 -65.26 -10.26 -26.37
C ARG A 25 -64.90 -11.75 -26.25
N PRO A 26 -63.68 -12.08 -25.82
CA PRO A 26 -63.32 -13.46 -25.58
C PRO A 26 -64.24 -14.07 -24.50
N PRO A 27 -64.57 -15.36 -24.59
CA PRO A 27 -65.37 -16.02 -23.57
C PRO A 27 -64.68 -15.94 -22.21
N THR A 28 -65.41 -15.48 -21.19
CA THR A 28 -64.96 -15.48 -19.80
C THR A 28 -64.75 -16.93 -19.35
N GLN A 29 -63.51 -17.31 -19.04
CA GLN A 29 -63.24 -18.64 -18.51
C GLN A 29 -63.77 -18.76 -17.07
N PRO A 30 -64.31 -19.93 -16.66
CA PRO A 30 -64.71 -20.16 -15.28
C PRO A 30 -63.48 -20.18 -14.34
N PRO A 31 -63.69 -19.82 -13.05
CA PRO A 31 -62.63 -19.86 -12.05
C PRO A 31 -62.09 -21.28 -11.85
N PRO A 32 -60.81 -21.44 -11.44
CA PRO A 32 -60.24 -22.75 -11.18
C PRO A 32 -60.89 -23.42 -9.96
N GLN A 33 -61.10 -24.74 -10.04
CA GLN A 33 -61.61 -25.55 -8.93
C GLN A 33 -60.44 -26.16 -8.16
N CYS A 34 -60.12 -25.57 -7.01
CA CYS A 34 -59.01 -25.97 -6.16
C CYS A 34 -59.50 -26.80 -4.97
N TYR A 35 -59.32 -28.11 -5.06
CA TYR A 35 -59.57 -29.09 -4.00
C TYR A 35 -58.28 -29.87 -3.70
N PRO A 36 -58.15 -30.52 -2.54
CA PRO A 36 -57.00 -31.37 -2.22
C PRO A 36 -56.81 -32.45 -3.30
N GLY A 37 -55.67 -32.40 -4.02
CA GLY A 37 -55.38 -33.31 -5.15
C GLY A 37 -55.80 -32.80 -6.53
N SER A 38 -56.30 -31.57 -6.66
CA SER A 38 -56.56 -30.95 -7.98
C SER A 38 -55.27 -30.84 -8.79
N ASN A 39 -55.35 -31.22 -10.07
CA ASN A 39 -54.26 -31.07 -11.04
C ASN A 39 -54.35 -29.76 -11.83
N ASP A 40 -55.32 -28.87 -11.52
CA ASP A 40 -55.44 -27.58 -12.19
C ASP A 40 -54.21 -26.70 -11.88
N PRO A 41 -53.41 -26.30 -12.89
CA PRO A 41 -52.19 -25.52 -12.68
C PRO A 41 -52.45 -24.09 -12.20
N ARG A 42 -53.70 -23.61 -12.29
CA ARG A 42 -54.10 -22.29 -11.81
C ARG A 42 -54.32 -22.26 -10.29
N CYS A 43 -54.27 -23.42 -9.63
CA CYS A 43 -54.42 -23.51 -8.18
C CYS A 43 -53.11 -23.14 -7.45
N PRO A 44 -53.20 -22.40 -6.32
CA PRO A 44 -52.03 -22.05 -5.53
C PRO A 44 -51.40 -23.30 -4.93
N ARG A 45 -50.08 -23.43 -5.09
CA ARG A 45 -49.32 -24.50 -4.45
C ARG A 45 -48.95 -24.08 -3.03
N PRO A 46 -49.01 -25.00 -2.05
CA PRO A 46 -48.49 -24.71 -0.72
C PRO A 46 -47.01 -24.33 -0.83
N PRO A 47 -46.51 -23.41 0.03
CA PRO A 47 -45.10 -23.08 0.06
C PRO A 47 -44.29 -24.35 0.36
N PRO A 48 -43.06 -24.47 -0.17
CA PRO A 48 -42.18 -25.57 0.18
C PRO A 48 -42.05 -25.62 1.71
N THR A 49 -42.31 -26.79 2.28
CA THR A 49 -42.12 -27.00 3.71
C THR A 49 -40.68 -26.66 4.06
N ARG A 50 -40.49 -25.78 5.06
CA ARG A 50 -39.14 -25.44 5.52
C ARG A 50 -38.40 -26.74 5.89
N PRO A 51 -37.13 -26.89 5.49
CA PRO A 51 -36.35 -28.05 5.90
C PRO A 51 -36.34 -28.14 7.44
N PRO A 52 -36.29 -29.35 8.02
CA PRO A 52 -36.23 -29.51 9.46
C PRO A 52 -35.07 -28.70 10.03
N THR A 53 -35.35 -27.86 11.03
CA THR A 53 -34.34 -27.08 11.74
C THR A 53 -33.36 -28.06 12.38
N GLN A 54 -32.07 -27.97 12.05
CA GLN A 54 -31.07 -28.81 12.68
C GLN A 54 -31.03 -28.54 14.19
N PRO A 55 -30.81 -29.57 15.03
CA PRO A 55 -30.64 -29.38 16.46
C PRO A 55 -29.39 -28.53 16.75
N PRO A 56 -29.38 -27.79 17.87
CA PRO A 56 -28.24 -26.98 18.29
C PRO A 56 -26.99 -27.86 18.50
N PRO A 57 -25.77 -27.31 18.29
CA PRO A 57 -24.55 -28.05 18.52
C PRO A 57 -24.35 -28.38 20.00
N GLN A 58 -23.86 -29.59 20.28
CA GLN A 58 -23.53 -30.02 21.64
C GLN A 58 -22.06 -29.73 21.93
N CYS A 59 -21.81 -28.65 22.66
CA CYS A 59 -20.48 -28.17 22.99
C CYS A 59 -20.10 -28.55 24.43
N TYR A 60 -19.30 -29.59 24.55
CA TYR A 60 -18.69 -30.05 25.80
C TYR A 60 -17.16 -30.08 25.65
N PRO A 61 -16.37 -30.11 26.75
CA PRO A 61 -14.92 -30.23 26.67
C PRO A 61 -14.51 -31.48 25.87
N GLY A 62 -13.82 -31.29 24.75
CA GLY A 62 -13.44 -32.37 23.83
C GLY A 62 -14.44 -32.66 22.70
N SER A 63 -15.51 -31.89 22.56
CA SER A 63 -16.43 -32.01 21.41
C SER A 63 -15.70 -31.73 20.09
N ASN A 64 -15.97 -32.56 19.10
CA ASN A 64 -15.45 -32.42 17.73
C ASN A 64 -16.45 -31.70 16.80
N ASP A 65 -17.59 -31.21 17.32
CA ASP A 65 -18.57 -30.49 16.51
C ASP A 65 -17.97 -29.15 16.02
N PRO A 66 -17.82 -28.94 14.70
CA PRO A 66 -17.17 -27.74 14.15
C PRO A 66 -17.99 -26.46 14.36
N ARG A 67 -19.28 -26.58 14.74
CA ARG A 67 -20.16 -25.45 15.03
C ARG A 67 -19.92 -24.89 16.45
N CYS A 68 -19.12 -25.57 17.27
CA CYS A 68 -18.79 -25.10 18.60
C CYS A 68 -17.77 -23.94 18.57
N PRO A 69 -17.95 -22.91 19.42
CA PRO A 69 -17.00 -21.81 19.51
C PRO A 69 -15.65 -22.31 20.01
N ARG A 70 -14.57 -21.87 19.35
CA ARG A 70 -13.20 -22.17 19.79
C ARG A 70 -12.81 -21.18 20.90
N PRO A 71 -12.12 -21.63 21.95
CA PRO A 71 -11.55 -20.71 22.94
C PRO A 71 -10.59 -19.76 22.23
N PRO A 72 -10.50 -18.49 22.68
CA PRO A 72 -9.53 -17.56 22.13
C PRO A 72 -8.11 -18.12 22.32
N PRO A 73 -7.16 -17.80 21.43
CA PRO A 73 -5.78 -18.18 21.62
C PRO A 73 -5.31 -17.66 22.98
N THR A 74 -4.80 -18.57 23.82
CA THR A 74 -4.21 -18.20 25.11
C THR A 74 -3.05 -17.26 24.82
N ARG A 75 -3.05 -16.07 25.44
CA ARG A 75 -1.92 -15.17 25.34
C ARG A 75 -0.70 -15.90 25.92
N PRO A 76 0.46 -15.86 25.24
CA PRO A 76 1.67 -16.43 25.81
C PRO A 76 1.95 -15.74 27.16
N PRO A 77 2.50 -16.47 28.14
CA PRO A 77 2.84 -15.87 29.43
C PRO A 77 3.77 -14.68 29.21
N THR A 78 3.41 -13.53 29.80
CA THR A 78 4.24 -12.33 29.80
C THR A 78 5.55 -12.66 30.49
N GLN A 79 6.67 -12.57 29.76
CA GLN A 79 7.98 -12.78 30.37
C GLN A 79 8.27 -11.70 31.42
N PRO A 80 8.94 -12.03 32.54
CA PRO A 80 9.36 -11.04 33.51
C PRO A 80 10.38 -10.05 32.88
N PRO A 81 10.47 -8.82 33.40
CA PRO A 81 11.42 -7.82 32.93
C PRO A 81 12.87 -8.32 33.09
N PRO A 82 13.80 -7.87 32.22
CA PRO A 82 15.21 -8.26 32.34
C PRO A 82 15.83 -7.70 33.62
N GLN A 83 16.64 -8.51 34.29
CA GLN A 83 17.42 -8.09 35.44
C GLN A 83 18.79 -7.57 34.97
N CYS A 84 18.91 -6.25 34.93
CA CYS A 84 20.12 -5.56 34.47
C CYS A 84 20.96 -5.11 35.66
N TYR A 85 22.05 -5.85 35.91
CA TYR A 85 23.09 -5.53 36.89
C TYR A 85 24.45 -5.41 36.18
N PRO A 86 25.46 -4.76 36.78
CA PRO A 86 26.81 -4.71 36.22
C PRO A 86 27.35 -6.12 35.93
N GLY A 87 27.63 -6.42 34.66
CA GLY A 87 28.07 -7.76 34.21
C GLY A 87 26.96 -8.72 33.78
N SER A 88 25.69 -8.29 33.75
CA SER A 88 24.59 -9.11 33.23
C SER A 88 24.82 -9.47 31.75
N ASN A 89 24.61 -10.75 31.43
CA ASN A 89 24.66 -11.27 30.06
C ASN A 89 23.28 -11.26 29.37
N ASP A 90 22.24 -10.71 30.00
CA ASP A 90 20.92 -10.63 29.40
C ASP A 90 20.95 -9.66 28.19
N PRO A 91 20.65 -10.12 26.96
CA PRO A 91 20.73 -9.30 25.76
C PRO A 91 19.68 -8.19 25.70
N ARG A 92 18.65 -8.24 26.56
CA ARG A 92 17.61 -7.23 26.66
C ARG A 92 18.05 -6.01 27.49
N CYS A 93 19.22 -6.07 28.12
CA CYS A 93 19.77 -4.96 28.89
C CYS A 93 20.44 -3.90 28.00
N PRO A 94 20.26 -2.59 28.31
CA PRO A 94 20.90 -1.52 27.56
C PRO A 94 22.42 -1.57 27.73
N ARG A 95 23.15 -1.43 26.62
CA ARG A 95 24.62 -1.34 26.64
C ARG A 95 25.03 0.10 26.95
N PRO A 96 26.05 0.32 27.79
CA PRO A 96 26.58 1.66 27.99
C PRO A 96 27.08 2.24 26.66
N PRO A 97 26.94 3.56 26.44
CA PRO A 97 27.47 4.18 25.23
C PRO A 97 28.98 3.96 25.16
N PRO A 98 29.56 3.84 23.95
CA PRO A 98 31.00 3.77 23.79
C PRO A 98 31.62 4.98 24.49
N THR A 99 32.55 4.72 25.42
CA THR A 99 33.30 5.76 26.11
C THR A 99 33.99 6.62 25.05
N ARG A 100 33.85 7.94 25.15
CA ARG A 100 34.56 8.86 24.24
C ARG A 100 36.05 8.56 24.32
N PRO A 101 36.77 8.51 23.19
CA PRO A 101 38.21 8.33 23.22
C PRO A 101 38.84 9.45 24.05
N PRO A 102 39.94 9.17 24.79
CA PRO A 102 40.61 10.18 25.58
C PRO A 102 41.00 11.36 24.69
N THR A 103 40.62 12.58 25.11
CA THR A 103 41.00 13.82 24.45
C THR A 103 42.53 13.93 24.45
N GLN A 104 43.15 14.00 23.26
CA GLN A 104 44.60 14.17 23.18
C GLN A 104 45.01 15.54 23.76
N PRO A 105 46.15 15.63 24.46
CA PRO A 105 46.68 16.91 24.94
C PRO A 105 47.06 17.82 23.75
N PRO A 106 47.02 19.16 23.95
CA PRO A 106 47.39 20.13 22.92
C PRO A 106 48.87 19.96 22.50
N PRO A 107 49.22 20.31 21.26
CA PRO A 107 50.60 20.22 20.80
C PRO A 107 51.51 21.19 21.55
N GLN A 108 52.71 20.73 21.90
CA GLN A 108 53.74 21.56 22.53
C GLN A 108 54.67 22.11 21.45
N CYS A 109 54.42 23.36 21.07
CA CYS A 109 55.19 24.05 20.03
C CYS A 109 56.26 24.95 20.65
N TYR A 110 57.51 24.53 20.51
CA TYR A 110 58.72 25.27 20.89
C TYR A 110 59.72 25.24 19.73
N PRO A 111 60.71 26.16 19.67
CA PRO A 111 61.74 26.13 18.64
C PRO A 111 62.48 24.78 18.61
N GLY A 112 62.39 24.05 17.50
CA GLY A 112 62.94 22.69 17.36
C GLY A 112 61.98 21.55 17.70
N SER A 113 60.71 21.82 18.03
CA SER A 113 59.71 20.77 18.23
C SER A 113 59.51 19.94 16.96
N ASN A 114 59.49 18.61 17.13
CA ASN A 114 59.19 17.64 16.08
C ASN A 114 57.69 17.29 16.00
N ASP A 115 56.84 17.93 16.81
CA ASP A 115 55.39 17.70 16.75
C ASP A 115 54.83 18.21 15.41
N PRO A 116 54.26 17.33 14.56
CA PRO A 116 53.79 17.70 13.22
C PRO A 116 52.57 18.61 13.25
N ARG A 117 51.92 18.77 14.40
CA ARG A 117 50.76 19.65 14.59
C ARG A 117 51.18 21.12 14.79
N CYS A 118 52.48 21.40 14.92
CA CYS A 118 53.00 22.75 15.08
C CYS A 118 53.14 23.50 13.73
N PRO A 119 52.86 24.82 13.70
CA PRO A 119 52.99 25.62 12.49
C PRO A 119 54.45 25.71 12.04
N LYS A 120 54.70 25.60 10.73
CA LYS A 120 56.04 25.75 10.14
C LYS A 120 56.38 27.24 9.93
N PRO A 121 57.62 27.66 10.20
CA PRO A 121 58.04 29.02 9.90
C PRO A 121 57.96 29.29 8.39
N PRO A 122 57.70 30.54 7.97
CA PRO A 122 57.67 30.89 6.57
C PRO A 122 59.06 30.65 5.93
N PRO A 123 59.12 30.29 4.64
CA PRO A 123 60.39 30.14 3.94
C PRO A 123 61.17 31.45 4.04
N THR A 124 62.41 31.37 4.52
CA THR A 124 63.32 32.51 4.57
C THR A 124 63.62 32.96 3.14
N ARG A 125 63.36 34.24 2.84
CA ARG A 125 63.76 34.82 1.54
C ARG A 125 65.29 34.75 1.43
N PRO A 126 65.83 34.39 0.26
CA PRO A 126 67.28 34.37 0.07
C PRO A 126 67.85 35.78 0.29
N PRO A 127 69.07 35.90 0.84
CA PRO A 127 69.69 37.20 1.07
C PRO A 127 69.83 37.97 -0.24
N THR A 128 69.37 39.23 -0.25
CA THR A 128 69.53 40.14 -1.38
C THR A 128 71.02 40.35 -1.65
N GLN A 129 71.50 39.96 -2.83
CA GLN A 129 72.90 40.20 -3.20
C GLN A 129 73.14 41.71 -3.42
N PRO A 130 74.30 42.26 -3.02
CA PRO A 130 74.65 43.63 -3.31
C PRO A 130 74.82 43.88 -4.82
N PRO A 131 74.56 45.10 -5.31
CA PRO A 131 74.69 45.45 -6.72
C PRO A 131 76.13 45.30 -7.22
N PRO A 132 76.36 45.00 -8.50
CA PRO A 132 77.70 44.88 -9.06
C PRO A 132 78.41 46.24 -9.12
N GLN A 133 79.72 46.23 -8.82
CA GLN A 133 80.56 47.42 -8.91
C GLN A 133 81.28 47.45 -10.26
N CYS A 134 80.79 48.31 -11.16
CA CYS A 134 81.31 48.43 -12.51
C CYS A 134 82.20 49.67 -12.64
N TYR A 135 83.48 49.43 -12.90
CA TYR A 135 84.51 50.43 -13.18
C TYR A 135 85.40 49.95 -14.34
N PRO A 136 86.10 50.84 -15.06
CA PRO A 136 87.02 50.43 -16.13
C PRO A 136 88.05 49.42 -15.61
N GLY A 137 88.06 48.21 -16.17
CA GLY A 137 88.91 47.10 -15.71
C GLY A 137 88.27 46.16 -14.66
N SER A 138 87.00 46.36 -14.29
CA SER A 138 86.29 45.43 -13.40
C SER A 138 86.14 44.04 -14.03
N ASN A 139 86.44 43.01 -13.23
CA ASN A 139 86.26 41.61 -13.61
C ASN A 139 84.88 41.05 -13.18
N ASP A 140 83.99 41.88 -12.62
CA ASP A 140 82.64 41.42 -12.22
C ASP A 140 81.84 41.04 -13.48
N PRO A 141 81.39 39.77 -13.61
CA PRO A 141 80.68 39.29 -14.80
C PRO A 141 79.30 39.93 -14.97
N ARG A 142 78.77 40.58 -13.93
CA ARG A 142 77.47 41.27 -13.96
C ARG A 142 77.57 42.68 -14.56
N CYS A 143 78.78 43.15 -14.88
CA CYS A 143 79.00 44.45 -15.50
C CYS A 143 78.87 44.39 -17.03
N PRO A 144 78.27 45.42 -17.67
CA PRO A 144 78.19 45.50 -19.12
C PRO A 144 79.60 45.64 -19.72
N ARG A 145 79.88 44.86 -20.76
CA ARG A 145 81.12 44.95 -21.54
C ARG A 145 80.87 45.84 -22.77
N PRO A 146 81.84 46.68 -23.19
CA PRO A 146 81.77 47.38 -24.48
C PRO A 146 81.71 46.40 -25.65
#